data_AF-A0A1X7L3N8-F1
#
_entry.id   AF-A0A1X7L3N8-F1
#
_cell.length_a   1.000
_cell.length_b   1.000
_cell.length_c   1.000
_cell.angle_alpha   90.00
_cell.angle_beta   90.00
_cell.angle_gamma   90.00
#
_symmetry.space_group_name_H-M   'P 1'
#
loop_
_entity.id
_entity.type
_entity.pdbx_description
1 polymer ?
#
loop_
_entity_poly.entity_id
_entity_poly.type
_entity_poly.pdbx_seq_one_letter_code
_entity_poly.pdbx_strand_id
1 'polypeptide(L)'
;MAWQPCRRRDLDAGNNGSDPEISFLVLPGSALEKAALARSGNVIRLFLADRGYLENGQLAPCSQPEAAIHDLAQVVARVMRVIRDGQVEMVRGTVIPMPEQSILIHPDTSGAVGLARRLREGITTGDVTIAPLTRHIPGP
;
A
#
# COMPACT_ATOMS: atom_id res chain seq x y z
N MET A 1 5.21 0.90 34.68
CA MET A 1 5.46 1.73 35.89
C MET A 1 6.35 2.90 35.49
N ALA A 2 6.15 4.06 36.16
CA ALA A 2 6.69 5.42 35.96
C ALA A 2 6.01 6.30 34.88
N TRP A 3 5.82 7.59 35.25
CA TRP A 3 4.87 8.62 34.77
C TRP A 3 5.62 9.89 34.34
N GLN A 4 5.11 10.66 33.36
CA GLN A 4 5.05 12.14 33.34
C GLN A 4 4.01 12.64 32.31
N PRO A 5 3.28 13.75 32.56
CA PRO A 5 2.30 14.31 31.64
C PRO A 5 2.94 15.36 30.71
N CYS A 6 2.81 15.19 29.40
CA CYS A 6 3.34 16.15 28.43
C CYS A 6 2.32 17.24 28.09
N ARG A 7 2.71 18.48 28.39
CA ARG A 7 2.03 19.74 28.03
C ARG A 7 1.75 19.81 26.54
N ARG A 8 0.63 20.45 26.19
CA ARG A 8 0.33 20.91 24.83
C ARG A 8 1.38 21.95 24.43
N ARG A 9 2.15 21.67 23.37
CA ARG A 9 3.06 22.65 22.76
C ARG A 9 2.40 23.19 21.51
N ASP A 10 2.37 24.50 21.43
CA ASP A 10 1.93 25.26 20.26
C ASP A 10 2.68 24.80 19.02
N LEU A 11 1.92 24.55 17.95
CA LEU A 11 2.43 24.26 16.63
C LEU A 11 2.64 25.61 15.94
N ASP A 12 3.89 26.05 15.80
CA ASP A 12 4.28 26.79 14.61
C ASP A 12 5.80 26.80 14.38
N ALA A 13 6.12 26.64 13.10
CA ALA A 13 7.39 26.85 12.38
C ALA A 13 8.56 25.86 12.58
N GLY A 14 8.82 25.09 11.51
CA GLY A 14 10.17 24.69 11.10
C GLY A 14 10.58 23.26 11.44
N ASN A 15 10.44 22.34 10.46
CA ASN A 15 11.07 21.02 10.41
C ASN A 15 11.07 20.18 11.73
N ASN A 16 9.97 19.46 11.98
CA ASN A 16 9.79 18.62 13.17
C ASN A 16 10.63 17.33 13.12
N GLY A 17 11.93 17.41 13.45
CA GLY A 17 12.74 16.32 14.03
C GLY A 17 12.73 14.94 13.37
N SER A 18 12.30 14.84 12.11
CA SER A 18 12.18 13.59 11.37
C SER A 18 13.34 13.50 10.41
N ASP A 19 13.94 12.33 10.28
CA ASP A 19 14.97 12.07 9.27
C ASP A 19 14.36 12.27 7.87
N PRO A 20 14.89 13.20 7.05
CA PRO A 20 14.33 13.54 5.74
C PRO A 20 14.39 12.37 4.75
N GLU A 21 15.19 11.33 5.02
CA GLU A 21 15.24 10.12 4.19
C GLU A 21 14.10 9.13 4.51
N ILE A 22 13.37 9.32 5.63
CA ILE A 22 12.27 8.43 5.99
C ILE A 22 11.11 8.59 5.00
N SER A 23 10.67 7.45 4.47
CA SER A 23 9.50 7.34 3.60
C SER A 23 8.28 6.84 4.37
N PHE A 24 7.13 7.44 4.12
CA PHE A 24 5.84 7.03 4.66
C PHE A 24 5.18 6.01 3.73
N LEU A 25 4.95 4.79 4.22
CA LEU A 25 4.11 3.82 3.54
C LEU A 25 2.63 4.19 3.78
N VAL A 26 1.89 4.44 2.70
CA VAL A 26 0.53 5.01 2.79
C VAL A 26 -0.46 4.31 1.88
N LEU A 27 -1.72 4.30 2.30
CA LEU A 27 -2.82 4.00 1.38
C LEU A 27 -3.08 5.22 0.48
N PRO A 28 -3.31 5.02 -0.83
CA PRO A 28 -3.71 6.09 -1.74
C PRO A 28 -4.97 6.83 -1.24
N GLY A 29 -4.95 8.15 -1.33
CA GLY A 29 -6.02 9.05 -0.90
C GLY A 29 -6.17 9.23 0.61
N SER A 30 -5.36 8.53 1.42
CA SER A 30 -5.48 8.58 2.88
C SER A 30 -5.11 9.94 3.47
N ALA A 31 -5.59 10.21 4.69
CA ALA A 31 -5.20 11.40 5.44
C ALA A 31 -3.67 11.45 5.70
N LEU A 32 -3.04 10.28 5.85
CA LEU A 32 -1.59 10.18 6.03
C LEU A 32 -0.82 10.57 4.77
N GLU A 33 -1.25 10.12 3.60
CA GLU A 33 -0.65 10.55 2.32
C GLU A 33 -0.74 12.08 2.18
N LYS A 34 -1.93 12.66 2.42
CA LYS A 34 -2.13 14.11 2.35
C LYS A 34 -1.22 14.87 3.32
N ALA A 35 -1.13 14.40 4.56
CA ALA A 35 -0.28 15.01 5.58
C ALA A 35 1.22 14.89 5.27
N ALA A 36 1.67 13.75 4.74
CA ALA A 36 3.06 13.54 4.36
C ALA A 36 3.46 14.43 3.16
N LEU A 37 2.62 14.46 2.12
CA LEU A 37 2.84 15.31 0.95
C LEU A 37 2.84 16.81 1.30
N ALA A 38 1.92 17.26 2.18
CA ALA A 38 1.89 18.64 2.65
C ALA A 38 3.16 19.08 3.40
N ARG A 39 3.97 18.11 3.85
CA ARG A 39 5.25 18.34 4.54
C ARG A 39 6.46 18.02 3.67
N SER A 40 6.29 17.84 2.36
CA SER A 40 7.35 17.42 1.43
C SER A 40 8.03 16.10 1.85
N GLY A 41 7.30 15.22 2.52
CA GLY A 41 7.79 13.91 2.91
C GLY A 41 7.76 12.92 1.75
N ASN A 42 8.68 11.96 1.76
CA ASN A 42 8.69 10.86 0.80
C ASN A 42 7.51 9.92 1.10
N VAL A 43 6.72 9.59 0.07
CA VAL A 43 5.58 8.66 0.20
C VAL A 43 5.78 7.46 -0.70
N ILE A 44 5.44 6.28 -0.18
CA ILE A 44 5.36 5.04 -0.94
C ILE A 44 3.92 4.55 -0.86
N ARG A 45 3.26 4.47 -2.01
CA ARG A 45 1.87 3.99 -2.08
C ARG A 45 1.80 2.47 -1.98
N LEU A 46 0.90 1.99 -1.13
CA LEU A 46 0.72 0.58 -0.80
C LEU A 46 -0.57 0.03 -1.42
N PHE A 47 -0.42 -1.07 -2.17
CA PHE A 47 -1.50 -1.91 -2.67
C PHE A 47 -1.70 -3.11 -1.74
N LEU A 48 -2.93 -3.38 -1.29
CA LEU A 48 -3.27 -4.55 -0.48
C LEU A 48 -3.89 -5.61 -1.39
N ALA A 49 -3.12 -6.66 -1.67
CA ALA A 49 -3.41 -7.60 -2.75
C ALA A 49 -4.73 -8.37 -2.57
N ASP A 50 -5.11 -8.63 -1.33
CA ASP A 50 -6.24 -9.43 -0.90
C ASP A 50 -7.41 -8.60 -0.37
N ARG A 51 -7.40 -7.29 -0.60
CA ARG A 51 -8.51 -6.41 -0.21
C ARG A 51 -9.35 -5.97 -1.40
N GLY A 52 -10.66 -5.87 -1.15
CA GLY A 52 -11.61 -5.24 -2.05
C GLY A 52 -11.43 -3.73 -2.06
N TYR A 53 -11.59 -3.11 -3.23
CA TYR A 53 -11.55 -1.67 -3.42
C TYR A 53 -12.91 -1.14 -3.89
N LEU A 54 -13.29 0.02 -3.38
CA LEU A 54 -14.48 0.78 -3.78
C LEU A 54 -14.11 1.75 -4.90
N GLU A 55 -15.10 2.23 -5.65
CA GLU A 55 -14.91 3.13 -6.81
C GLU A 55 -14.15 4.42 -6.51
N ASN A 56 -14.12 4.85 -5.24
CA ASN A 56 -13.33 5.99 -4.77
C ASN A 56 -11.85 5.62 -4.46
N GLY A 57 -11.40 4.42 -4.81
CA GLY A 57 -10.07 3.89 -4.56
C GLY A 57 -9.80 3.52 -3.10
N GLN A 58 -10.78 3.64 -2.20
CA GLN A 58 -10.63 3.23 -0.81
C GLN A 58 -10.88 1.73 -0.65
N LEU A 59 -10.37 1.16 0.45
CA LEU A 59 -10.65 -0.23 0.80
C LEU A 59 -12.12 -0.41 1.17
N ALA A 60 -12.70 -1.53 0.76
CA ALA A 60 -14.01 -1.95 1.21
C ALA A 60 -14.01 -2.20 2.74
N PRO A 61 -15.03 -1.71 3.48
CA PRO A 61 -15.18 -1.94 4.92
C PRO A 61 -15.17 -3.42 5.26
N CYS A 62 -14.49 -3.81 6.35
CA CYS A 62 -14.33 -5.22 6.73
C CYS A 62 -15.63 -5.99 6.96
N SER A 63 -16.75 -5.31 7.19
CA SER A 63 -18.08 -5.93 7.35
C SER A 63 -18.74 -6.32 6.03
N GLN A 64 -18.21 -5.86 4.89
CA GLN A 64 -18.75 -6.20 3.57
C GLN A 64 -18.21 -7.56 3.11
N PRO A 65 -19.03 -8.42 2.50
CA PRO A 65 -18.59 -9.72 1.99
C PRO A 65 -17.39 -9.64 1.03
N GLU A 66 -17.30 -8.55 0.27
CA GLU A 66 -16.30 -8.32 -0.77
C GLU A 66 -15.02 -7.66 -0.22
N ALA A 67 -14.92 -7.47 1.10
CA ALA A 67 -13.82 -6.76 1.73
C ALA A 67 -12.49 -7.50 1.66
N ALA A 68 -12.54 -8.83 1.65
CA ALA A 68 -11.39 -9.72 1.61
C ALA A 68 -11.53 -10.72 0.46
N ILE A 69 -10.41 -10.99 -0.21
CA ILE A 69 -10.30 -11.91 -1.33
C ILE A 69 -9.54 -13.13 -0.85
N HIS A 70 -10.22 -14.27 -0.77
CA HIS A 70 -9.65 -15.51 -0.26
C HIS A 70 -9.07 -16.42 -1.34
N ASP A 71 -9.49 -16.24 -2.60
CA ASP A 71 -8.95 -17.00 -3.72
C ASP A 71 -7.55 -16.50 -4.07
N LEU A 72 -6.54 -17.33 -3.77
CA LEU A 72 -5.14 -17.01 -4.05
C LEU A 72 -4.86 -16.81 -5.54
N ALA A 73 -5.55 -17.53 -6.43
CA ALA A 73 -5.38 -17.34 -7.87
C ALA A 73 -5.91 -15.97 -8.31
N GLN A 74 -7.04 -15.53 -7.73
CA GLN A 74 -7.57 -14.19 -7.94
C GLN A 74 -6.61 -13.11 -7.42
N VAL A 75 -6.02 -13.29 -6.23
CA VAL A 75 -5.02 -12.36 -5.69
C VAL A 75 -3.80 -12.25 -6.61
N VAL A 76 -3.27 -13.38 -7.11
CA VAL A 76 -2.14 -13.38 -8.07
C VAL A 76 -2.50 -12.60 -9.33
N ALA A 77 -3.65 -12.89 -9.94
CA ALA A 77 -4.09 -12.20 -11.16
C ALA A 77 -4.20 -10.68 -10.97
N ARG A 78 -4.71 -10.24 -9.81
CA ARG A 78 -4.83 -8.83 -9.46
C ARG A 78 -3.48 -8.14 -9.31
N VAL A 79 -2.54 -8.76 -8.59
CA VAL A 79 -1.19 -8.21 -8.44
C VAL A 79 -0.49 -8.07 -9.79
N MET A 80 -0.56 -9.12 -10.64
CA MET A 80 0.05 -9.06 -11.96
C MET A 80 -0.58 -7.98 -12.85
N ARG A 81 -1.88 -7.72 -12.69
CA ARG A 81 -2.57 -6.61 -13.36
C ARG A 81 -2.08 -5.25 -12.89
N VAL A 82 -1.95 -5.04 -11.58
CA VAL A 82 -1.43 -3.78 -11.03
C VAL A 82 -0.01 -3.52 -11.53
N ILE A 83 0.85 -4.54 -11.54
CA ILE A 83 2.23 -4.42 -12.01
C ILE A 83 2.31 -4.09 -13.51
N ARG A 84 1.50 -4.73 -14.33
CA ARG A 84 1.55 -4.58 -15.79
C ARG A 84 0.82 -3.33 -16.29
N ASP A 85 -0.38 -3.10 -15.77
CA ASP A 85 -1.33 -2.12 -16.31
C ASP A 85 -1.48 -0.88 -15.42
N GLY A 86 -0.97 -0.92 -14.17
CA GLY A 86 -1.20 0.16 -13.20
C GLY A 86 -2.68 0.35 -12.88
N GLN A 87 -3.45 -0.74 -12.81
CA GLN A 87 -4.90 -0.73 -12.63
C GLN A 87 -5.38 -1.90 -11.78
N VAL A 88 -6.49 -1.68 -11.05
CA VAL A 88 -7.19 -2.74 -10.32
C VAL A 88 -8.69 -2.70 -10.55
N GLU A 89 -9.30 -3.87 -10.46
CA GLU A 89 -10.75 -4.04 -10.50
C GLU A 89 -11.36 -3.85 -9.09
N MET A 90 -12.38 -3.01 -9.02
CA MET A 90 -13.19 -2.74 -7.83
C MET A 90 -14.13 -3.89 -7.53
N VAL A 91 -14.69 -3.91 -6.32
CA VAL A 91 -15.68 -4.92 -5.90
C VAL A 91 -16.95 -4.94 -6.77
N ARG A 92 -17.22 -3.86 -7.54
CA ARG A 92 -18.36 -3.75 -8.47
C ARG A 92 -17.98 -3.87 -9.95
N GLY A 93 -16.77 -4.33 -10.26
CA GLY A 93 -16.30 -4.57 -11.63
C GLY A 93 -15.73 -3.35 -12.36
N THR A 94 -15.91 -2.14 -11.82
CA THR A 94 -15.26 -0.92 -12.34
C THR A 94 -13.74 -1.04 -12.22
N VAL A 95 -13.00 -0.54 -13.20
CA VAL A 95 -11.52 -0.52 -13.18
C VAL A 95 -11.05 0.89 -12.86
N ILE A 96 -10.10 1.04 -11.93
CA ILE A 96 -9.49 2.34 -11.63
C ILE A 96 -7.96 2.29 -11.76
N PRO A 97 -7.31 3.45 -12.01
CA PRO A 97 -5.85 3.58 -11.92
C PRO A 97 -5.32 3.26 -10.53
N MET A 98 -4.23 2.51 -10.49
CA MET A 98 -3.55 1.98 -9.31
C MET A 98 -2.03 2.12 -9.53
N PRO A 99 -1.45 3.31 -9.30
CA PRO A 99 -0.03 3.58 -9.51
C PRO A 99 0.80 3.24 -8.27
N GLU A 100 0.53 2.11 -7.60
CA GLU A 100 1.21 1.75 -6.36
C GLU A 100 2.63 1.27 -6.60
N GLN A 101 3.43 1.46 -5.55
CA GLN A 101 4.86 1.28 -5.57
C GLN A 101 5.30 0.11 -4.67
N SER A 102 4.36 -0.42 -3.88
CA SER A 102 4.57 -1.54 -2.97
C SER A 102 3.31 -2.38 -2.87
N ILE A 103 3.49 -3.69 -2.75
CA ILE A 103 2.41 -4.67 -2.65
C ILE A 103 2.52 -5.36 -1.29
N LEU A 104 1.45 -5.29 -0.50
CA LEU A 104 1.31 -6.01 0.75
C LEU A 104 0.53 -7.30 0.54
N ILE A 105 1.08 -8.38 1.09
CA ILE A 105 0.39 -9.66 1.28
C ILE A 105 0.33 -9.96 2.78
N HIS A 106 -0.83 -10.42 3.25
CA HIS A 106 -1.02 -10.76 4.65
C HIS A 106 -0.39 -12.13 4.97
N PRO A 107 0.45 -12.24 6.02
CA PRO A 107 1.18 -13.49 6.33
C PRO A 107 0.31 -14.53 7.06
N ASP A 108 -0.80 -14.09 7.66
CA ASP A 108 -1.73 -14.88 8.47
C ASP A 108 -2.79 -15.63 7.64
N THR A 109 -2.79 -15.44 6.32
CA THR A 109 -3.68 -16.19 5.42
C THR A 109 -3.14 -17.61 5.17
N SER A 110 -4.01 -18.62 5.24
CA SER A 110 -3.66 -19.99 4.84
C SER A 110 -3.12 -19.99 3.40
N GLY A 111 -1.91 -20.52 3.21
CA GLY A 111 -1.24 -20.50 1.91
C GLY A 111 -0.46 -19.23 1.56
N ALA A 112 -0.30 -18.27 2.49
CA ALA A 112 0.45 -17.02 2.25
C ALA A 112 1.87 -17.24 1.70
N VAL A 113 2.59 -18.27 2.18
CA VAL A 113 3.92 -18.61 1.65
C VAL A 113 3.85 -19.09 0.19
N GLY A 114 2.83 -19.87 -0.14
CA GLY A 114 2.58 -20.33 -1.51
C GLY A 114 2.21 -19.17 -2.44
N LEU A 115 1.38 -18.25 -1.96
CA LEU A 115 1.06 -17.00 -2.65
C LEU A 115 2.32 -16.17 -2.91
N ALA A 116 3.15 -15.95 -1.88
CA ALA A 116 4.40 -15.20 -2.00
C ALA A 116 5.35 -15.80 -3.04
N ARG A 117 5.49 -17.13 -3.09
CA ARG A 117 6.30 -17.83 -4.11
C ARG A 117 5.75 -17.62 -5.51
N ARG A 118 4.44 -17.83 -5.71
CA ARG A 118 3.78 -17.64 -7.02
C ARG A 118 3.90 -16.21 -7.53
N LEU A 119 3.71 -15.24 -6.64
CA LEU A 119 3.89 -13.82 -6.96
C LEU A 119 5.34 -13.55 -7.35
N ARG A 120 6.31 -14.02 -6.56
CA ARG A 120 7.73 -13.82 -6.88
C ARG A 120 8.09 -14.41 -8.24
N GLU A 121 7.71 -15.67 -8.49
CA GLU A 121 7.93 -16.35 -9.77
C GLU A 121 7.30 -15.58 -10.94
N GLY A 122 6.03 -15.18 -10.80
CA GLY A 122 5.32 -14.41 -11.82
C GLY A 122 6.01 -13.08 -12.12
N ILE A 123 6.41 -12.34 -11.08
CA ILE A 123 7.07 -11.03 -11.19
C ILE A 123 8.45 -11.18 -11.85
N THR A 124 9.27 -12.12 -11.37
CA THR A 124 10.65 -12.29 -11.86
C THR A 124 10.74 -12.94 -13.25
N THR A 125 9.65 -13.52 -13.74
CA THR A 125 9.56 -14.00 -15.14
C THR A 125 9.35 -12.85 -16.12
N GLY A 126 8.85 -11.71 -15.65
CA GLY A 126 8.78 -10.47 -16.43
C GLY A 126 10.01 -9.57 -16.22
N ASP A 127 10.00 -8.39 -16.84
CA ASP A 127 11.08 -7.38 -16.73
C ASP A 127 10.99 -6.54 -15.43
N VAL A 128 10.45 -7.11 -14.36
CA VAL A 128 10.17 -6.40 -13.10
C VAL A 128 11.13 -6.87 -12.00
N THR A 129 11.82 -5.92 -11.39
CA THR A 129 12.74 -6.19 -10.28
C THR A 129 12.05 -5.97 -8.93
N ILE A 130 12.08 -6.99 -8.06
CA ILE A 130 11.69 -6.83 -6.66
C ILE A 130 12.86 -6.20 -5.89
N ALA A 131 12.61 -5.08 -5.23
CA ALA A 131 13.61 -4.33 -4.49
C ALA A 131 13.12 -3.96 -3.08
N PRO A 132 14.03 -3.73 -2.11
CA PRO A 132 13.64 -3.17 -0.82
C PRO A 132 13.13 -1.74 -0.98
N LEU A 133 12.28 -1.29 -0.06
CA LEU A 133 11.73 0.08 -0.05
C LEU A 133 12.80 1.16 -0.02
N THR A 134 13.98 0.88 0.54
CA THR A 134 15.11 1.82 0.57
C THR A 134 15.72 2.12 -0.80
N ARG A 135 15.40 1.33 -1.83
CA ARG A 135 15.77 1.62 -3.23
C ARG A 135 14.62 2.23 -4.03
N HIS A 136 13.47 2.49 -3.38
CA HIS A 136 12.39 3.21 -4.02
C HIS A 136 12.85 4.64 -4.29
N ILE A 137 12.79 5.03 -5.57
CA ILE A 137 13.01 6.41 -5.97
C ILE A 137 11.62 7.05 -6.03
N PRO A 138 11.33 8.09 -5.23
CA PRO A 138 10.09 8.83 -5.36
C PRO A 138 9.91 9.28 -6.81
N GLY A 139 8.77 8.94 -7.41
CA GLY A 139 8.38 9.50 -8.70
C GLY A 139 8.17 11.02 -8.59
N PRO A 140 8.17 11.75 -9.72
CA PRO A 140 7.82 13.17 -9.73
C PRO A 140 6.41 13.43 -9.21
#